data_AF-A0A6J6JR71-F1
#
_entry.id   AF-A0A6J6JR71-F1
#
_cell.length_a   1.000
_cell.length_b   1.000
_cell.length_c   1.000
_cell.angle_alpha   90.00
_cell.angle_beta   90.00
_cell.angle_gamma   90.00
#
_symmetry.space_group_name_H-M   'P 1'
#
loop_
_entity.id
_entity.type
_entity.pdbx_description
1 polymer ?
#
loop_
_entity_poly.entity_id
_entity_poly.type
_entity_poly.pdbx_seq_one_letter_code
_entity_poly.pdbx_strand_id
1 'polypeptide(L)'
;MISRWEKVKLEVRDLHQQLFYRPLLSAVSGLSQEDLELTSAQAQDRLAAIGFGDTKGALAHISALTTGLSRRAAIQRQLLPVLLQWFAEGTDPDAALLAFRRLSEDLGDSHWYLRMLRDSSGAAKRMTQVFSTSRLATSLFEKMPEAAAWFDREDELEPDTLASLNAQFEAIVSRHEDAELAAASIRAIRRKETLRVAMGAALGIIDLERTSQGLTDLTESYLIAIQEIATKFLIEKQGPLCHELAIVAMGRFGGAELGFGSDADVMFVYRVLGQDVNKAQAEAEILVSEIRRLSSDQSLEFELDLDLRPEGKNGPIVRSIDSYAAYYKRWAGTWESQALLRARLISGEQAISSVFIELIDQYRYPEAIEQAAIVEIRRIKARVEVERLPQGADPKRHLKLGRGSISDVEWLVQLFQLKYASANPLIQTPHTLPALEQMEACGLINNSDARVLKEAWVLSSSIRSNAMLYLNKRTDVLPLDRQQLEGIARLNGYPRGGASSLEQDYLAATRRGRAVFEKLFFD
;
A
#
# COMPACT_ATOMS: atom_id res chain seq x y z
N MET A 1 28.28 -5.58 -33.58
CA MET A 1 27.88 -4.20 -33.21
C MET A 1 27.41 -4.13 -31.77
N ILE A 2 26.49 -5.00 -31.34
CA ILE A 2 26.03 -5.14 -29.94
C ILE A 2 27.18 -5.44 -28.96
N SER A 3 28.04 -6.42 -29.27
CA SER A 3 29.22 -6.75 -28.43
C SER A 3 30.22 -5.60 -28.24
N ARG A 4 30.39 -4.75 -29.27
CA ARG A 4 31.24 -3.56 -29.20
C ARG A 4 30.61 -2.46 -28.35
N TRP A 5 29.28 -2.29 -28.43
CA TRP A 5 28.53 -1.36 -27.58
C TRP A 5 28.57 -1.79 -26.11
N GLU A 6 28.38 -3.08 -25.80
CA GLU A 6 28.48 -3.62 -24.44
C GLU A 6 29.88 -3.42 -23.85
N LYS A 7 30.93 -3.69 -24.64
CA LYS A 7 32.32 -3.47 -24.22
C LYS A 7 32.59 -2.00 -23.91
N VAL A 8 32.19 -1.07 -24.79
CA VAL A 8 32.35 0.38 -24.56
C VAL A 8 31.55 0.83 -23.34
N LYS A 9 30.33 0.31 -23.12
CA LYS A 9 29.51 0.62 -21.94
C LYS A 9 30.20 0.18 -20.65
N LEU A 10 30.84 -0.99 -20.63
CA LEU A 10 31.62 -1.47 -19.49
C LEU A 10 32.87 -0.62 -19.25
N GLU A 11 33.61 -0.27 -20.30
CA GLU A 11 34.80 0.59 -20.23
C GLU A 11 34.45 2.00 -19.70
N VAL A 12 33.39 2.62 -20.21
CA VAL A 12 32.91 3.92 -19.73
C VAL A 12 32.47 3.84 -18.27
N ARG A 13 31.79 2.76 -17.85
CA ARG A 13 31.40 2.57 -16.45
C ARG A 13 32.61 2.41 -15.55
N ASP A 14 33.61 1.63 -15.95
CA ASP A 14 34.83 1.45 -15.15
C ASP A 14 35.62 2.76 -15.03
N LEU A 15 35.78 3.51 -16.13
CA LEU A 15 36.39 4.84 -16.10
C LEU A 15 35.62 5.80 -15.20
N HIS A 16 34.29 5.81 -15.26
CA HIS A 16 33.46 6.64 -14.39
C HIS A 16 33.64 6.26 -12.90
N GLN A 17 33.69 4.96 -12.59
CA GLN A 17 33.95 4.48 -11.23
C GLN A 17 35.34 4.85 -10.73
N GLN A 18 36.37 4.69 -11.56
CA GLN A 18 37.76 5.04 -11.26
C GLN A 18 37.93 6.55 -11.06
N LEU A 19 37.25 7.38 -11.86
CA LEU A 19 37.41 8.83 -11.81
C LEU A 19 36.59 9.49 -10.71
N PHE A 20 35.36 9.04 -10.44
CA PHE A 20 34.43 9.75 -9.56
C PHE A 20 34.25 9.10 -8.18
N TYR A 21 34.32 7.77 -8.08
CA TYR A 21 33.91 7.06 -6.86
C TYR A 21 35.06 6.42 -6.07
N ARG A 22 36.02 5.77 -6.75
CA ARG A 22 37.20 5.21 -6.07
C ARG A 22 38.01 6.26 -5.28
N PRO A 23 38.23 7.48 -5.80
CA PRO A 23 38.96 8.51 -5.06
C PRO A 23 38.24 8.95 -3.77
N LEU A 24 36.91 8.80 -3.68
CA LEU A 24 36.19 9.11 -2.45
C LEU A 24 36.66 8.24 -1.28
N LEU A 25 37.11 7.01 -1.55
CA LEU A 25 37.61 6.11 -0.51
C LEU A 25 39.01 6.48 -0.03
N SER A 26 39.87 7.07 -0.87
CA SER A 26 41.21 7.49 -0.44
C SER A 26 41.13 8.65 0.55
N ALA A 27 40.15 9.55 0.39
CA ALA A 27 39.89 10.67 1.30
C ALA A 27 39.52 10.28 2.74
N VAL A 28 39.08 9.03 2.97
CA VAL A 28 38.57 8.55 4.28
C VAL A 28 39.32 7.33 4.83
N SER A 29 40.07 6.61 4.00
CA SER A 29 40.79 5.41 4.43
C SER A 29 42.22 5.68 4.90
N GLY A 30 42.82 6.84 4.57
CA GLY A 30 44.19 7.20 4.98
C GLY A 30 45.27 6.16 4.63
N LEU A 31 44.97 5.23 3.71
CA LEU A 31 45.72 3.99 3.46
C LEU A 31 46.18 3.86 1.99
N SER A 32 46.29 4.96 1.24
CA SER A 32 46.89 4.95 -0.10
C SER A 32 48.25 5.63 -0.09
N GLN A 33 49.32 4.85 -0.31
CA GLN A 33 50.69 5.34 -0.31
C GLN A 33 51.18 5.88 -1.66
N GLU A 34 50.35 5.90 -2.72
CA GLU A 34 50.82 6.22 -4.09
C GLU A 34 49.89 7.09 -4.98
N ASP A 35 48.70 7.52 -4.54
CA ASP A 35 47.80 8.38 -5.34
C ASP A 35 47.45 9.69 -4.61
N LEU A 36 47.32 10.80 -5.38
CA LEU A 36 46.90 12.13 -4.92
C LEU A 36 45.75 12.05 -3.89
N GLU A 37 46.06 12.27 -2.61
CA GLU A 37 45.07 12.25 -1.53
C GLU A 37 44.06 13.39 -1.75
N LEU A 38 42.79 13.03 -2.02
CA LEU A 38 41.72 14.02 -2.05
C LEU A 38 41.52 14.59 -0.66
N THR A 39 41.47 15.92 -0.55
CA THR A 39 41.03 16.57 0.67
C THR A 39 39.56 16.25 0.94
N SER A 40 39.15 16.28 2.21
CA SER A 40 37.74 16.07 2.59
C SER A 40 36.79 17.08 1.92
N ALA A 41 37.27 18.28 1.58
CA ALA A 41 36.51 19.27 0.83
C ALA A 41 36.28 18.83 -0.62
N GLN A 42 37.34 18.39 -1.33
CA GLN A 42 37.22 17.90 -2.71
C GLN A 42 36.37 16.62 -2.81
N ALA A 43 36.39 15.77 -1.79
CA ALA A 43 35.54 14.59 -1.73
C ALA A 43 34.05 14.97 -1.52
N GLN A 44 33.77 16.00 -0.72
CA GLN A 44 32.42 16.55 -0.58
C GLN A 44 31.91 17.16 -1.89
N ASP A 45 32.72 17.94 -2.59
CA ASP A 45 32.33 18.53 -3.89
C ASP A 45 31.96 17.45 -4.91
N ARG A 46 32.70 16.33 -4.92
CA ARG A 46 32.40 15.17 -5.78
C ARG A 46 31.09 14.48 -5.39
N LEU A 47 30.83 14.29 -4.10
CA LEU A 47 29.57 13.73 -3.59
C LEU A 47 28.38 14.62 -3.97
N ALA A 48 28.51 15.94 -3.85
CA ALA A 48 27.50 16.90 -4.29
C ALA A 48 27.23 16.78 -5.79
N ALA A 49 28.29 16.68 -6.61
CA ALA A 49 28.16 16.58 -8.06
C ALA A 49 27.42 15.33 -8.53
N ILE A 50 27.45 14.24 -7.76
CA ILE A 50 26.72 12.99 -8.07
C ILE A 50 25.36 12.89 -7.37
N GLY A 51 24.96 13.88 -6.57
CA GLY A 51 23.59 14.01 -6.05
C GLY A 51 23.40 13.82 -4.55
N PHE A 52 24.46 13.67 -3.75
CA PHE A 52 24.35 13.68 -2.29
C PHE A 52 24.11 15.10 -1.78
N GLY A 53 23.08 15.28 -0.96
CA GLY A 53 22.75 16.54 -0.31
C GLY A 53 23.51 16.76 1.01
N ASP A 54 23.70 15.71 1.81
CA ASP A 54 24.51 15.75 3.05
C ASP A 54 25.87 15.10 2.80
N THR A 55 26.70 15.80 2.04
CA THR A 55 28.02 15.30 1.64
C THR A 55 28.95 15.03 2.82
N LYS A 56 28.81 15.78 3.92
CA LYS A 56 29.56 15.58 5.16
C LYS A 56 29.12 14.31 5.88
N GLY A 57 27.81 14.10 6.03
CA GLY A 57 27.24 12.87 6.58
C GLY A 57 27.61 11.65 5.74
N ALA A 58 27.53 11.78 4.41
CA ALA A 58 27.92 10.73 3.48
C ALA A 58 29.39 10.32 3.65
N LEU A 59 30.33 11.28 3.75
CA LEU A 59 31.73 10.95 4.06
C LEU A 59 31.89 10.24 5.40
N ALA A 60 31.16 10.66 6.44
CA ALA A 60 31.20 10.00 7.74
C ALA A 60 30.71 8.54 7.64
N HIS A 61 29.65 8.27 6.88
CA HIS A 61 29.16 6.91 6.64
C HIS A 61 30.13 6.06 5.82
N ILE A 62 30.74 6.63 4.77
CA ILE A 62 31.78 5.95 3.98
C ILE A 62 32.97 5.59 4.88
N SER A 63 33.42 6.52 5.72
CA SER A 63 34.50 6.27 6.68
C SER A 63 34.15 5.13 7.65
N ALA A 64 32.96 5.17 8.24
CA ALA A 64 32.49 4.12 9.15
C ALA A 64 32.46 2.72 8.51
N LEU A 65 32.11 2.63 7.23
CA LEU A 65 32.08 1.36 6.48
C LEU A 65 33.47 0.87 6.05
N THR A 66 34.43 1.77 5.85
CA THR A 66 35.72 1.41 5.25
C THR A 66 36.88 1.34 6.23
N THR A 67 36.69 1.88 7.44
CA THR A 67 37.71 1.92 8.48
C THR A 67 37.93 0.55 9.11
N GLY A 68 39.20 0.21 9.33
CA GLY A 68 39.63 -1.02 10.01
C GLY A 68 40.08 -2.14 9.07
N LEU A 69 40.55 -3.22 9.69
CA LEU A 69 41.17 -4.37 9.01
C LEU A 69 40.24 -5.60 8.94
N SER A 70 38.96 -5.45 9.28
CA SER A 70 38.01 -6.57 9.23
C SER A 70 37.75 -7.02 7.80
N ARG A 71 37.36 -8.29 7.63
CA ARG A 71 36.93 -8.83 6.34
C ARG A 71 35.78 -8.00 5.74
N ARG A 72 34.83 -7.60 6.58
CA ARG A 72 33.73 -6.70 6.21
C ARG A 72 34.24 -5.38 5.62
N ALA A 73 35.15 -4.69 6.32
CA ALA A 73 35.71 -3.42 5.85
C ALA A 73 36.48 -3.57 4.52
N ALA A 74 37.19 -4.70 4.33
CA ALA A 74 37.87 -4.99 3.06
C ALA A 74 36.88 -5.20 1.90
N ILE A 75 35.81 -5.97 2.12
CA ILE A 75 34.75 -6.18 1.12
C ILE A 75 34.03 -4.85 0.81
N GLN A 76 33.70 -4.08 1.83
CA GLN A 76 33.06 -2.78 1.67
C GLN A 76 33.93 -1.82 0.87
N ARG A 77 35.25 -1.70 1.15
CA ARG A 77 36.17 -0.90 0.33
C ARG A 77 36.14 -1.29 -1.15
N GLN A 78 35.98 -2.58 -1.46
CA GLN A 78 35.91 -3.05 -2.84
C GLN A 78 34.56 -2.71 -3.51
N LEU A 79 33.45 -2.83 -2.78
CA LEU A 79 32.10 -2.71 -3.34
C LEU A 79 31.56 -1.28 -3.33
N LEU A 80 31.95 -0.46 -2.35
CA LEU A 80 31.37 0.86 -2.13
C LEU A 80 31.44 1.80 -3.36
N PRO A 81 32.47 1.79 -4.21
CA PRO A 81 32.48 2.66 -5.39
C PRO A 81 31.32 2.37 -6.34
N VAL A 82 30.95 1.10 -6.50
CA VAL A 82 29.82 0.67 -7.33
C VAL A 82 28.50 0.97 -6.62
N LEU A 83 28.41 0.72 -5.31
CA LEU A 83 27.21 1.00 -4.52
C LEU A 83 26.89 2.51 -4.49
N LEU A 84 27.88 3.37 -4.31
CA LEU A 84 27.73 4.83 -4.36
C LEU A 84 27.22 5.31 -5.71
N GLN A 85 27.64 4.66 -6.80
CA GLN A 85 27.08 4.94 -8.12
C GLN A 85 25.58 4.60 -8.15
N TRP A 86 25.18 3.43 -7.66
CA TRP A 86 23.77 3.03 -7.67
C TRP A 86 22.90 3.85 -6.72
N PHE A 87 23.42 4.24 -5.55
CA PHE A 87 22.71 5.17 -4.67
C PHE A 87 22.44 6.51 -5.38
N ALA A 88 23.44 7.04 -6.09
CA ALA A 88 23.35 8.27 -6.87
C ALA A 88 22.41 8.18 -8.09
N GLU A 89 22.09 6.97 -8.56
CA GLU A 89 21.08 6.74 -9.62
C GLU A 89 19.65 6.83 -9.08
N GLY A 90 19.47 6.72 -7.76
CA GLY A 90 18.18 6.87 -7.07
C GLY A 90 17.82 8.32 -6.75
N THR A 91 16.81 8.50 -5.89
CA THR A 91 16.23 9.82 -5.57
C THR A 91 16.64 10.37 -4.21
N ASP A 92 17.12 9.50 -3.31
CA ASP A 92 17.59 9.86 -1.97
C ASP A 92 18.89 9.08 -1.64
N PRO A 93 20.04 9.46 -2.25
CA PRO A 93 21.30 8.75 -2.06
C PRO A 93 21.82 8.81 -0.62
N ASP A 94 21.56 9.91 0.09
CA ASP A 94 21.97 10.09 1.50
C ASP A 94 21.24 9.10 2.41
N ALA A 95 19.91 9.02 2.31
CA ALA A 95 19.12 8.06 3.07
C ALA A 95 19.53 6.61 2.74
N ALA A 96 19.80 6.33 1.46
CA ALA A 96 20.19 5.00 1.02
C ALA A 96 21.54 4.56 1.60
N LEU A 97 22.53 5.45 1.61
CA LEU A 97 23.84 5.19 2.20
C LEU A 97 23.76 4.98 3.71
N LEU A 98 22.93 5.79 4.40
CA LEU A 98 22.70 5.61 5.83
C LEU A 98 22.04 4.24 6.13
N ALA A 99 21.01 3.88 5.39
CA ALA A 99 20.32 2.59 5.55
C ALA A 99 21.27 1.41 5.28
N PHE A 100 22.07 1.49 4.21
CA PHE A 100 23.09 0.49 3.93
C PHE A 100 24.13 0.40 5.05
N ARG A 101 24.55 1.53 5.61
CA ARG A 101 25.51 1.55 6.71
C ARG A 101 24.97 0.85 7.96
N ARG A 102 23.73 1.15 8.35
CA ARG A 102 23.04 0.50 9.48
C ARG A 102 22.88 -1.00 9.25
N LEU A 103 22.41 -1.39 8.06
CA LEU A 103 22.29 -2.81 7.69
C LEU A 103 23.63 -3.55 7.82
N SER A 104 24.71 -2.93 7.35
CA SER A 104 26.06 -3.50 7.45
C SER A 104 26.59 -3.56 8.90
N GLU A 105 26.11 -2.71 9.79
CA GLU A 105 26.41 -2.79 11.23
C GLU A 105 25.61 -3.90 11.89
N ASP A 106 24.32 -4.02 11.59
CA ASP A 106 23.41 -5.00 12.18
C ASP A 106 23.71 -6.44 11.73
N LEU A 107 23.95 -6.65 10.43
CA LEU A 107 24.30 -7.97 9.89
C LEU A 107 25.76 -8.34 10.12
N GLY A 108 26.63 -7.38 10.46
CA GLY A 108 28.03 -7.60 10.80
C GLY A 108 28.79 -8.47 9.78
N ASP A 109 29.32 -9.61 10.25
CA ASP A 109 30.07 -10.59 9.46
C ASP A 109 29.21 -11.74 8.91
N SER A 110 27.89 -11.55 8.84
CA SER A 110 26.96 -12.56 8.30
C SER A 110 27.42 -13.06 6.93
N HIS A 111 27.78 -14.36 6.88
CA HIS A 111 28.42 -14.94 5.70
C HIS A 111 27.55 -14.86 4.45
N TRP A 112 26.25 -15.09 4.58
CA TRP A 112 25.30 -15.03 3.47
C TRP A 112 25.17 -13.60 2.93
N TYR A 113 25.15 -12.58 3.79
CA TYR A 113 25.00 -11.17 3.39
C TYR A 113 26.24 -10.68 2.64
N LEU A 114 27.43 -10.93 3.19
CA LEU A 114 28.69 -10.57 2.53
C LEU A 114 28.87 -11.34 1.22
N ARG A 115 28.38 -12.60 1.15
CA ARG A 115 28.35 -13.38 -0.08
C ARG A 115 27.39 -12.77 -1.10
N MET A 116 26.16 -12.43 -0.72
CA MET A 116 25.18 -11.78 -1.59
C MET A 116 25.72 -10.48 -2.17
N LEU A 117 26.31 -9.61 -1.33
CA LEU A 117 26.90 -8.35 -1.79
C LEU A 117 28.05 -8.54 -2.80
N ARG A 118 28.86 -9.58 -2.63
CA ARG A 118 30.04 -9.84 -3.47
C ARG A 118 29.69 -10.59 -4.75
N ASP A 119 28.83 -11.61 -4.63
CA ASP A 119 28.62 -12.62 -5.67
C ASP A 119 27.33 -12.35 -6.47
N SER A 120 26.38 -11.56 -5.92
CA SER A 120 25.10 -11.21 -6.55
C SER A 120 24.98 -9.71 -6.81
N SER A 121 25.65 -9.24 -7.88
CA SER A 121 25.63 -7.83 -8.28
C SER A 121 24.21 -7.31 -8.59
N GLY A 122 23.31 -8.18 -9.05
CA GLY A 122 21.90 -7.86 -9.26
C GLY A 122 21.15 -7.59 -7.96
N ALA A 123 21.34 -8.43 -6.94
CA ALA A 123 20.72 -8.25 -5.63
C ALA A 123 21.21 -6.99 -4.93
N ALA A 124 22.53 -6.77 -4.92
CA ALA A 124 23.11 -5.56 -4.37
C ALA A 124 22.54 -4.30 -5.06
N LYS A 125 22.39 -4.32 -6.39
CA LYS A 125 21.79 -3.21 -7.14
C LYS A 125 20.32 -2.99 -6.76
N ARG A 126 19.48 -4.03 -6.75
CA ARG A 126 18.07 -3.93 -6.35
C ARG A 126 17.93 -3.37 -4.93
N MET A 127 18.73 -3.84 -4.00
CA MET A 127 18.78 -3.31 -2.63
C MET A 127 19.09 -1.81 -2.61
N THR A 128 20.13 -1.36 -3.33
CA THR A 128 20.46 0.07 -3.40
C THR A 128 19.36 0.91 -4.05
N GLN A 129 18.64 0.36 -5.02
CA GLN A 129 17.50 1.02 -5.65
C GLN A 129 16.34 1.18 -4.67
N VAL A 130 15.96 0.13 -3.94
CA VAL A 130 14.93 0.21 -2.90
C VAL A 130 15.29 1.26 -1.85
N PHE A 131 16.52 1.22 -1.33
CA PHE A 131 16.97 2.15 -0.29
C PHE A 131 16.97 3.62 -0.72
N SER A 132 17.15 3.88 -2.02
CA SER A 132 17.19 5.24 -2.57
C SER A 132 15.85 5.72 -3.13
N THR A 133 14.82 4.87 -3.16
CA THR A 133 13.51 5.20 -3.76
C THR A 133 12.31 4.95 -2.85
N SER A 134 12.45 4.20 -1.74
CA SER A 134 11.35 3.95 -0.81
C SER A 134 11.77 4.05 0.65
N ARG A 135 11.28 5.08 1.35
CA ARG A 135 11.45 5.19 2.81
C ARG A 135 10.64 4.15 3.57
N LEU A 136 9.46 3.78 3.08
CA LEU A 136 8.63 2.75 3.70
C LEU A 136 9.36 1.40 3.70
N ALA A 137 9.78 0.92 2.51
CA ALA A 137 10.50 -0.34 2.39
C ALA A 137 11.78 -0.31 3.23
N THR A 138 12.56 0.77 3.16
CA THR A 138 13.78 0.92 3.96
C THR A 138 13.51 0.81 5.46
N SER A 139 12.48 1.50 5.98
CA SER A 139 12.15 1.48 7.41
C SER A 139 11.67 0.12 7.92
N LEU A 140 10.98 -0.65 7.07
CA LEU A 140 10.57 -2.02 7.39
C LEU A 140 11.78 -2.97 7.31
N PHE A 141 12.63 -2.77 6.30
CA PHE A 141 13.82 -3.57 6.08
C PHE A 141 14.85 -3.43 7.20
N GLU A 142 15.06 -2.23 7.74
CA GLU A 142 15.94 -2.02 8.90
C GLU A 142 15.54 -2.90 10.11
N LYS A 143 14.25 -3.27 10.22
CA LYS A 143 13.75 -4.16 11.28
C LYS A 143 13.78 -5.65 10.90
N MET A 144 14.07 -5.96 9.63
CA MET A 144 13.93 -7.29 9.01
C MET A 144 15.06 -7.57 8.00
N PRO A 145 16.34 -7.48 8.42
CA PRO A 145 17.47 -7.52 7.49
C PRO A 145 17.62 -8.85 6.75
N GLU A 146 17.01 -9.94 7.24
CA GLU A 146 16.93 -11.23 6.55
C GLU A 146 16.16 -11.17 5.23
N ALA A 147 15.31 -10.14 5.03
CA ALA A 147 14.62 -9.89 3.76
C ALA A 147 15.60 -9.56 2.61
N ALA A 148 16.87 -9.27 2.92
CA ALA A 148 17.93 -9.10 1.93
C ALA A 148 18.02 -10.28 0.95
N ALA A 149 17.71 -11.51 1.40
CA ALA A 149 17.75 -12.70 0.57
C ALA A 149 16.81 -12.60 -0.65
N TRP A 150 15.67 -11.92 -0.51
CA TRP A 150 14.70 -11.75 -1.60
C TRP A 150 15.23 -10.91 -2.75
N PHE A 151 16.29 -10.12 -2.55
CA PHE A 151 16.89 -9.39 -3.64
C PHE A 151 17.61 -10.29 -4.64
N ASP A 152 17.89 -11.56 -4.34
CA ASP A 152 18.54 -12.46 -5.30
C ASP A 152 17.64 -12.79 -6.49
N ARG A 153 16.30 -12.84 -6.30
CA ARG A 153 15.36 -13.25 -7.33
C ARG A 153 14.12 -12.37 -7.36
N GLU A 154 13.71 -11.96 -8.57
CA GLU A 154 12.56 -11.07 -8.73
C GLU A 154 11.23 -11.73 -8.38
N ASP A 155 11.10 -13.05 -8.56
CA ASP A 155 9.90 -13.80 -8.17
C ASP A 155 9.70 -13.87 -6.65
N GLU A 156 10.75 -13.65 -5.84
CA GLU A 156 10.63 -13.55 -4.38
C GLU A 156 10.13 -12.16 -3.91
N LEU A 157 9.98 -11.21 -4.84
CA LEU A 157 9.48 -9.85 -4.61
C LEU A 157 8.04 -9.66 -5.11
N GLU A 158 7.42 -10.72 -5.62
CA GLU A 158 5.98 -10.81 -5.87
C GLU A 158 5.22 -10.99 -4.55
N PRO A 159 3.99 -10.45 -4.41
CA PRO A 159 3.14 -10.76 -3.27
C PRO A 159 2.95 -12.25 -3.09
N ASP A 160 2.96 -12.69 -1.84
CA ASP A 160 2.63 -14.07 -1.49
C ASP A 160 1.22 -14.42 -1.95
N THR A 161 0.97 -15.71 -2.13
CA THR A 161 -0.37 -16.17 -2.51
C THR A 161 -1.29 -16.17 -1.30
N LEU A 162 -2.57 -15.87 -1.50
CA LEU A 162 -3.60 -15.96 -0.45
C LEU A 162 -3.57 -17.30 0.29
N ALA A 163 -3.41 -18.41 -0.45
CA ALA A 163 -3.32 -19.76 0.13
C ALA A 163 -2.10 -19.93 1.05
N SER A 164 -0.94 -19.40 0.65
CA SER A 164 0.28 -19.43 1.46
C SER A 164 0.15 -18.56 2.71
N LEU A 165 -0.43 -17.35 2.59
CA LEU A 165 -0.69 -16.48 3.74
C LEU A 165 -1.62 -17.15 4.75
N ASN A 166 -2.73 -17.72 4.27
CA ASN A 166 -3.68 -18.46 5.12
C ASN A 166 -2.99 -19.62 5.85
N ALA A 167 -2.19 -20.43 5.14
CA ALA A 167 -1.47 -21.55 5.75
C ALA A 167 -0.44 -21.09 6.81
N GLN A 168 0.27 -19.99 6.55
CA GLN A 168 1.21 -19.42 7.52
C GLN A 168 0.49 -18.92 8.78
N PHE A 169 -0.64 -18.25 8.63
CA PHE A 169 -1.43 -17.76 9.75
C PHE A 169 -2.09 -18.90 10.53
N GLU A 170 -2.72 -19.87 9.88
CA GLU A 170 -3.33 -21.05 10.51
C GLU A 170 -2.30 -21.82 11.36
N ALA A 171 -1.07 -21.94 10.88
CA ALA A 171 0.03 -22.54 11.63
C ALA A 171 0.37 -21.76 12.91
N ILE A 172 0.18 -20.44 12.94
CA ILE A 172 0.36 -19.62 14.15
C ILE A 172 -0.82 -19.82 15.10
N VAL A 173 -2.05 -19.74 14.59
CA VAL A 173 -3.30 -19.88 15.37
C VAL A 173 -3.35 -21.23 16.11
N SER A 174 -2.92 -22.30 15.43
CA SER A 174 -2.92 -23.66 15.99
C SER A 174 -1.86 -23.90 17.07
N ARG A 175 -0.69 -23.26 16.96
CA ARG A 175 0.48 -23.55 17.84
C ARG A 175 0.53 -22.72 19.11
N HIS A 176 -0.10 -21.55 19.15
CA HIS A 176 0.00 -20.63 20.29
C HIS A 176 -1.13 -20.85 21.30
N GLU A 177 -0.73 -20.83 22.57
CA GLU A 177 -1.63 -20.90 23.75
C GLU A 177 -1.86 -19.52 24.38
N ASP A 178 -1.31 -18.46 23.80
CA ASP A 178 -1.50 -17.08 24.25
C ASP A 178 -1.89 -16.17 23.08
N ALA A 179 -2.96 -15.39 23.26
CA ALA A 179 -3.54 -14.53 22.24
C ALA A 179 -2.58 -13.42 21.79
N GLU A 180 -1.82 -12.84 22.71
CA GLU A 180 -0.90 -11.75 22.41
C GLU A 180 0.33 -12.22 21.66
N LEU A 181 0.91 -13.36 22.06
CA LEU A 181 2.04 -13.96 21.36
C LEU A 181 1.65 -14.40 19.95
N ALA A 182 0.45 -14.98 19.80
CA ALA A 182 -0.09 -15.32 18.49
C ALA A 182 -0.28 -14.07 17.62
N ALA A 183 -0.96 -13.04 18.14
CA ALA A 183 -1.18 -11.78 17.43
C ALA A 183 0.14 -11.05 17.09
N ALA A 184 1.15 -11.09 17.96
CA ALA A 184 2.47 -10.54 17.69
C ALA A 184 3.16 -11.23 16.50
N SER A 185 3.02 -12.55 16.39
CA SER A 185 3.53 -13.34 15.28
C SER A 185 2.81 -13.04 13.96
N ILE A 186 1.48 -12.90 14.00
CA ILE A 186 0.68 -12.48 12.84
C ILE A 186 1.09 -11.06 12.39
N ARG A 187 1.24 -10.12 13.33
CA ARG A 187 1.73 -8.75 13.03
C ARG A 187 3.11 -8.79 12.37
N ALA A 188 3.99 -9.71 12.77
CA ALA A 188 5.30 -9.89 12.14
C ALA A 188 5.19 -10.34 10.67
N ILE A 189 4.31 -11.29 10.36
CA ILE A 189 4.03 -11.69 8.97
C ILE A 189 3.45 -10.51 8.17
N ARG A 190 2.51 -9.74 8.74
CA ARG A 190 1.98 -8.55 8.06
C ARG A 190 3.08 -7.56 7.68
N ARG A 191 4.00 -7.25 8.60
CA ARG A 191 5.14 -6.37 8.32
C ARG A 191 6.07 -6.95 7.24
N LYS A 192 6.35 -8.25 7.34
CA LYS A 192 7.18 -9.00 6.38
C LYS A 192 6.61 -8.94 4.97
N GLU A 193 5.32 -9.21 4.82
CA GLU A 193 4.67 -9.24 3.52
C GLU A 193 4.48 -7.82 2.97
N THR A 194 4.15 -6.84 3.82
CA THR A 194 4.13 -5.43 3.40
C THR A 194 5.49 -4.98 2.87
N LEU A 195 6.59 -5.42 3.49
CA LEU A 195 7.94 -5.16 3.00
C LEU A 195 8.18 -5.80 1.62
N ARG A 196 7.76 -7.05 1.42
CA ARG A 196 7.88 -7.74 0.12
C ARG A 196 7.19 -6.95 -0.99
N VAL A 197 5.91 -6.61 -0.79
CA VAL A 197 5.10 -5.83 -1.74
C VAL A 197 5.73 -4.44 -1.97
N ALA A 198 6.21 -3.78 -0.91
CA ALA A 198 6.87 -2.48 -1.01
C ALA A 198 8.16 -2.53 -1.86
N MET A 199 8.97 -3.59 -1.72
CA MET A 199 10.18 -3.77 -2.51
C MET A 199 9.87 -4.09 -3.97
N GLY A 200 8.90 -4.99 -4.23
CA GLY A 200 8.43 -5.27 -5.59
C GLY A 200 7.93 -4.01 -6.31
N ALA A 201 7.11 -3.21 -5.63
CA ALA A 201 6.58 -1.97 -6.17
C ALA A 201 7.69 -0.93 -6.40
N ALA A 202 8.62 -0.77 -5.45
CA ALA A 202 9.73 0.18 -5.57
C ALA A 202 10.68 -0.14 -6.74
N LEU A 203 10.80 -1.42 -7.09
CA LEU A 203 11.61 -1.89 -8.21
C LEU A 203 10.86 -1.92 -9.56
N GLY A 204 9.55 -1.65 -9.56
CA GLY A 204 8.70 -1.77 -10.73
C GLY A 204 8.51 -3.22 -11.21
N ILE A 205 8.68 -4.19 -10.32
CA ILE A 205 8.43 -5.62 -10.60
C ILE A 205 6.92 -5.88 -10.63
N ILE A 206 6.19 -5.26 -9.69
CA ILE A 206 4.73 -5.32 -9.62
C ILE A 206 4.13 -3.96 -9.91
N ASP A 207 2.97 -3.95 -10.56
CA ASP A 207 2.21 -2.75 -10.87
C ASP A 207 1.17 -2.42 -9.78
N LEU A 208 0.33 -1.42 -10.04
CA LEU A 208 -0.73 -1.01 -9.11
C LEU A 208 -1.72 -2.15 -8.83
N GLU A 209 -2.13 -2.91 -9.85
CA GLU A 209 -3.12 -3.97 -9.71
C GLU A 209 -2.58 -5.08 -8.80
N ARG A 210 -1.35 -5.53 -9.07
CA ARG A 210 -0.69 -6.57 -8.27
C ARG A 210 -0.37 -6.08 -6.86
N THR A 211 0.00 -4.81 -6.69
CA THR A 211 0.17 -4.17 -5.38
C THR A 211 -1.14 -4.16 -4.58
N SER A 212 -2.25 -3.75 -5.22
CA SER A 212 -3.56 -3.71 -4.55
C SER A 212 -4.07 -5.08 -4.17
N GLN A 213 -3.94 -6.07 -5.07
CA GLN A 213 -4.30 -7.44 -4.77
C GLN A 213 -3.49 -7.99 -3.59
N GLY A 214 -2.15 -7.83 -3.60
CA GLY A 214 -1.29 -8.32 -2.53
C GLY A 214 -1.61 -7.69 -1.17
N LEU A 215 -1.88 -6.38 -1.12
CA LEU A 215 -2.26 -5.70 0.13
C LEU A 215 -3.66 -6.09 0.61
N THR A 216 -4.61 -6.30 -0.31
CA THR A 216 -5.96 -6.78 0.02
C THR A 216 -5.92 -8.20 0.55
N ASP A 217 -5.25 -9.13 -0.13
CA ASP A 217 -5.10 -10.52 0.31
C ASP A 217 -4.43 -10.59 1.69
N LEU A 218 -3.36 -9.82 1.88
CA LEU A 218 -2.69 -9.73 3.17
C LEU A 218 -3.62 -9.22 4.27
N THR A 219 -4.36 -8.14 4.01
CA THR A 219 -5.26 -7.54 5.00
C THR A 219 -6.43 -8.46 5.35
N GLU A 220 -6.93 -9.19 4.36
CA GLU A 220 -7.98 -10.20 4.53
C GLU A 220 -7.51 -11.36 5.41
N SER A 221 -6.45 -12.04 5.00
CA SER A 221 -5.85 -13.15 5.77
C SER A 221 -5.45 -12.71 7.19
N TYR A 222 -4.94 -11.48 7.32
CA TYR A 222 -4.60 -10.88 8.60
C TYR A 222 -5.80 -10.77 9.54
N LEU A 223 -6.92 -10.20 9.06
CA LEU A 223 -8.12 -10.01 9.88
C LEU A 223 -8.82 -11.33 10.21
N ILE A 224 -8.84 -12.29 9.27
CA ILE A 224 -9.38 -13.64 9.51
C ILE A 224 -8.60 -14.31 10.65
N ALA A 225 -7.27 -14.31 10.58
CA ALA A 225 -6.43 -14.95 11.59
C ALA A 225 -6.55 -14.28 12.97
N ILE A 226 -6.68 -12.94 13.01
CA ILE A 226 -6.94 -12.21 14.26
C ILE A 226 -8.32 -12.56 14.82
N GLN A 227 -9.36 -12.67 13.99
CA GLN A 227 -10.68 -13.11 14.41
C GLN A 227 -10.65 -14.53 14.98
N GLU A 228 -9.93 -15.46 14.34
CA GLU A 228 -9.81 -16.84 14.79
C GLU A 228 -9.15 -16.93 16.18
N ILE A 229 -8.06 -16.19 16.40
CA ILE A 229 -7.42 -16.09 17.73
C ILE A 229 -8.39 -15.51 18.75
N ALA A 230 -8.98 -14.35 18.46
CA ALA A 230 -9.90 -13.70 19.37
C ALA A 230 -11.07 -14.63 19.76
N THR A 231 -11.59 -15.38 18.78
CA THR A 231 -12.67 -16.35 18.96
C THR A 231 -12.21 -17.53 19.82
N LYS A 232 -11.08 -18.16 19.51
CA LYS A 232 -10.50 -19.29 20.26
C LYS A 232 -10.36 -18.96 21.74
N PHE A 233 -9.70 -17.85 22.06
CA PHE A 233 -9.43 -17.47 23.45
C PHE A 233 -10.69 -17.00 24.19
N LEU A 234 -11.65 -16.42 23.48
CA LEU A 234 -12.94 -16.08 24.08
C LEU A 234 -13.73 -17.35 24.44
N ILE A 235 -13.71 -18.37 23.58
CA ILE A 235 -14.33 -19.68 23.85
C ILE A 235 -13.68 -20.38 25.05
N GLU A 236 -12.35 -20.38 25.13
CA GLU A 236 -11.64 -20.95 26.29
C GLU A 236 -12.03 -20.27 27.61
N LYS A 237 -12.29 -18.96 27.57
CA LYS A 237 -12.64 -18.17 28.75
C LYS A 237 -14.12 -18.25 29.14
N GLN A 238 -15.03 -18.28 28.17
CA GLN A 238 -16.48 -18.12 28.39
C GLN A 238 -17.31 -19.36 28.02
N GLY A 239 -16.70 -20.37 27.41
CA GLY A 239 -17.39 -21.50 26.79
C GLY A 239 -17.88 -21.17 25.37
N PRO A 240 -18.67 -22.07 24.76
CA PRO A 240 -19.19 -21.87 23.41
C PRO A 240 -19.94 -20.55 23.25
N LEU A 241 -19.66 -19.82 22.17
CA LEU A 241 -20.31 -18.56 21.87
C LEU A 241 -21.75 -18.78 21.42
N CYS A 242 -22.62 -17.84 21.77
CA CYS A 242 -24.02 -17.80 21.35
C CYS A 242 -24.21 -17.06 20.01
N HIS A 243 -23.15 -16.92 19.21
CA HIS A 243 -23.21 -16.26 17.92
C HIS A 243 -22.14 -16.77 16.94
N GLU A 244 -22.38 -16.53 15.65
CA GLU A 244 -21.37 -16.57 14.59
C GLU A 244 -21.10 -15.14 14.13
N LEU A 245 -19.83 -14.74 14.06
CA LEU A 245 -19.41 -13.41 13.62
C LEU A 245 -18.84 -13.46 12.18
N ALA A 246 -19.17 -12.48 11.37
CA ALA A 246 -18.60 -12.24 10.05
C ALA A 246 -18.06 -10.81 9.93
N ILE A 247 -16.98 -10.68 9.15
CA ILE A 247 -16.39 -9.40 8.76
C ILE A 247 -16.77 -9.11 7.32
N VAL A 248 -17.28 -7.91 7.10
CA VAL A 248 -17.62 -7.37 5.79
C VAL A 248 -16.61 -6.27 5.48
N ALA A 249 -15.73 -6.51 4.51
CA ALA A 249 -14.84 -5.48 3.98
C ALA A 249 -15.66 -4.44 3.21
N MET A 250 -15.34 -3.16 3.41
CA MET A 250 -16.04 -2.01 2.85
C MET A 250 -15.07 -1.09 2.10
N GLY A 251 -15.60 -0.05 1.45
CA GLY A 251 -14.77 0.99 0.82
C GLY A 251 -13.76 0.44 -0.19
N ARG A 252 -12.49 0.83 -0.04
CA ARG A 252 -11.41 0.33 -0.91
C ARG A 252 -10.96 -1.07 -0.53
N PHE A 253 -11.13 -1.49 0.71
CA PHE A 253 -10.82 -2.86 1.13
C PHE A 253 -11.79 -3.86 0.47
N GLY A 254 -13.08 -3.57 0.52
CA GLY A 254 -14.13 -4.41 -0.08
C GLY A 254 -14.06 -4.47 -1.61
N GLY A 255 -13.61 -3.39 -2.27
CA GLY A 255 -13.37 -3.40 -3.71
C GLY A 255 -12.01 -3.93 -4.17
N ALA A 256 -11.18 -4.47 -3.27
CA ALA A 256 -9.83 -4.97 -3.55
C ALA A 256 -8.88 -3.91 -4.16
N GLU A 257 -8.95 -2.68 -3.66
CA GLU A 257 -8.26 -1.50 -4.18
C GLU A 257 -7.35 -0.84 -3.13
N LEU A 258 -6.84 -1.64 -2.17
CA LEU A 258 -5.94 -1.12 -1.15
C LEU A 258 -4.63 -0.61 -1.78
N GLY A 259 -4.13 0.49 -1.27
CA GLY A 259 -2.76 0.96 -1.51
C GLY A 259 -1.99 1.03 -0.20
N PHE A 260 -0.69 1.35 -0.26
CA PHE A 260 0.09 1.53 0.96
C PHE A 260 -0.53 2.59 1.87
N GLY A 261 -0.64 2.27 3.16
CA GLY A 261 -1.23 3.17 4.16
C GLY A 261 -2.75 3.35 4.06
N SER A 262 -3.46 2.46 3.34
CA SER A 262 -4.93 2.43 3.36
C SER A 262 -5.46 1.85 4.65
N ASP A 263 -6.62 2.34 5.07
CA ASP A 263 -7.35 1.82 6.22
C ASP A 263 -8.11 0.55 5.84
N ALA A 264 -8.40 -0.29 6.83
CA ALA A 264 -9.29 -1.43 6.67
C ALA A 264 -10.71 -1.03 7.08
N ASP A 265 -11.47 -0.49 6.13
CA ASP A 265 -12.89 -0.20 6.32
C ASP A 265 -13.67 -1.52 6.45
N VAL A 266 -14.35 -1.75 7.58
CA VAL A 266 -15.15 -2.96 7.79
C VAL A 266 -16.49 -2.70 8.50
N MET A 267 -17.42 -3.63 8.32
CA MET A 267 -18.60 -3.80 9.15
C MET A 267 -18.58 -5.19 9.79
N PHE A 268 -19.10 -5.29 11.01
CA PHE A 268 -19.30 -6.58 11.67
C PHE A 268 -20.77 -6.95 11.68
N VAL A 269 -21.05 -8.20 11.33
CA VAL A 269 -22.39 -8.80 11.39
C VAL A 269 -22.31 -10.11 12.14
N TYR A 270 -23.33 -10.40 12.95
CA TYR A 270 -23.43 -11.69 13.62
C TYR A 270 -24.79 -12.36 13.45
N ARG A 271 -24.81 -13.68 13.60
CA ARG A 271 -26.01 -14.51 13.65
C ARG A 271 -26.12 -15.14 15.03
N VAL A 272 -27.31 -15.09 15.63
CA VAL A 272 -27.54 -15.68 16.97
C VAL A 272 -27.57 -17.21 16.86
N LEU A 273 -26.84 -17.88 17.75
CA LEU A 273 -26.90 -19.32 17.99
C LEU A 273 -27.68 -19.57 19.28
N GLY A 274 -28.95 -19.96 19.16
CA GLY A 274 -29.85 -20.20 20.29
C GLY A 274 -30.88 -19.08 20.49
N GLN A 275 -31.31 -18.86 21.74
CA GLN A 275 -32.41 -17.94 22.07
C GLN A 275 -31.99 -16.68 22.83
N ASP A 276 -30.77 -16.63 23.39
CA ASP A 276 -30.30 -15.49 24.18
C ASP A 276 -29.64 -14.42 23.30
N VAL A 277 -30.46 -13.56 22.72
CA VAL A 277 -30.04 -12.46 21.83
C VAL A 277 -29.16 -11.44 22.56
N ASN A 278 -29.44 -11.17 23.84
CA ASN A 278 -28.70 -10.18 24.62
C ASN A 278 -27.29 -10.67 24.93
N LYS A 279 -27.16 -11.95 25.30
CA LYS A 279 -25.85 -12.58 25.50
C LYS A 279 -25.05 -12.59 24.19
N ALA A 280 -25.69 -12.96 23.07
CA ALA A 280 -25.05 -12.96 21.76
C ALA A 280 -24.51 -11.56 21.35
N GLN A 281 -25.29 -10.49 21.57
CA GLN A 281 -24.84 -9.12 21.33
C GLN A 281 -23.61 -8.76 22.18
N ALA A 282 -23.66 -9.04 23.48
CA ALA A 282 -22.56 -8.71 24.39
C ALA A 282 -21.28 -9.49 24.06
N GLU A 283 -21.39 -10.79 23.75
CA GLU A 283 -20.25 -11.61 23.32
C GLU A 283 -19.66 -11.10 21.99
N ALA A 284 -20.50 -10.71 21.03
CA ALA A 284 -20.05 -10.16 19.75
C ALA A 284 -19.32 -8.81 19.92
N GLU A 285 -19.80 -7.93 20.80
CA GLU A 285 -19.13 -6.66 21.12
C GLU A 285 -17.76 -6.85 21.77
N ILE A 286 -17.66 -7.84 22.67
CA ILE A 286 -16.38 -8.24 23.28
C ILE A 286 -15.44 -8.76 22.20
N LEU A 287 -15.91 -9.65 21.33
CA LEU A 287 -15.10 -10.23 20.26
C LEU A 287 -14.58 -9.16 19.29
N VAL A 288 -15.43 -8.23 18.86
CA VAL A 288 -15.02 -7.11 17.99
C VAL A 288 -14.02 -6.19 18.68
N SER A 289 -14.22 -5.89 19.97
CA SER A 289 -13.27 -5.10 20.75
C SER A 289 -11.89 -5.77 20.82
N GLU A 290 -11.88 -7.11 20.97
CA GLU A 290 -10.66 -7.89 21.01
C GLU A 290 -9.96 -7.97 19.64
N ILE A 291 -10.72 -8.11 18.55
CA ILE A 291 -10.19 -8.03 17.17
C ILE A 291 -9.50 -6.68 16.94
N ARG A 292 -10.12 -5.56 17.33
CA ARG A 292 -9.49 -4.22 17.21
C ARG A 292 -8.21 -4.11 18.04
N ARG A 293 -8.19 -4.70 19.23
CA ARG A 293 -7.04 -4.68 20.13
C ARG A 293 -5.87 -5.50 19.58
N LEU A 294 -6.12 -6.74 19.16
CA LEU A 294 -5.12 -7.66 18.65
C LEU A 294 -4.60 -7.27 17.26
N SER A 295 -5.44 -6.64 16.43
CA SER A 295 -5.02 -6.15 15.11
C SER A 295 -4.20 -4.84 15.15
N SER A 296 -4.12 -4.18 16.30
CA SER A 296 -3.33 -2.95 16.45
C SER A 296 -1.83 -3.24 16.34
N ASP A 297 -1.12 -2.51 15.47
CA ASP A 297 0.33 -2.59 15.32
C ASP A 297 0.93 -1.18 15.29
N GLN A 298 1.74 -0.84 16.30
CA GLN A 298 2.43 0.45 16.36
C GLN A 298 3.68 0.49 15.47
N SER A 299 4.25 -0.66 15.11
CA SER A 299 5.47 -0.73 14.29
C SER A 299 5.20 -0.50 12.81
N LEU A 300 4.01 -0.87 12.36
CA LEU A 300 3.44 -0.58 11.06
C LEU A 300 1.96 -0.30 11.30
N GLU A 301 1.59 0.98 11.39
CA GLU A 301 0.23 1.40 11.76
C GLU A 301 -0.83 0.62 10.98
N PHE A 302 -1.81 0.09 11.71
CA PHE A 302 -2.98 -0.58 11.15
C PHE A 302 -4.23 0.04 11.77
N GLU A 303 -5.11 0.53 10.91
CA GLU A 303 -6.34 1.18 11.30
C GLU A 303 -7.53 0.35 10.81
N LEU A 304 -8.30 -0.16 11.77
CA LEU A 304 -9.55 -0.85 11.54
C LEU A 304 -10.71 0.15 11.71
N ASP A 305 -11.19 0.66 10.59
CA ASP A 305 -12.23 1.69 10.52
C ASP A 305 -13.61 1.04 10.43
N LEU A 306 -14.53 1.52 11.27
CA LEU A 306 -15.91 1.03 11.39
C LEU A 306 -16.93 2.11 10.99
N ASP A 307 -16.49 3.26 10.49
CA ASP A 307 -17.33 4.44 10.27
C ASP A 307 -18.36 4.26 9.16
N LEU A 308 -18.19 3.25 8.29
CA LEU A 308 -19.14 2.90 7.23
C LEU A 308 -20.32 2.03 7.71
N ARG A 309 -20.38 1.66 8.99
CA ARG A 309 -21.54 0.95 9.57
C ARG A 309 -22.76 1.87 9.71
N PRO A 310 -23.99 1.32 9.76
CA PRO A 310 -25.20 2.08 10.05
C PRO A 310 -25.06 2.99 11.27
N GLU A 311 -25.46 4.25 11.12
CA GLU A 311 -25.33 5.33 12.11
C GLU A 311 -23.88 5.76 12.42
N GLY A 312 -22.91 5.29 11.63
CA GLY A 312 -21.49 5.64 11.72
C GLY A 312 -20.93 5.47 13.14
N LYS A 313 -20.18 6.48 13.62
CA LYS A 313 -19.59 6.49 14.98
C LYS A 313 -20.60 6.32 16.11
N ASN A 314 -21.85 6.72 15.90
CA ASN A 314 -22.91 6.64 16.91
C ASN A 314 -23.63 5.29 16.90
N GLY A 315 -23.42 4.47 15.86
CA GLY A 315 -23.99 3.13 15.76
C GLY A 315 -23.23 2.09 16.59
N PRO A 316 -23.88 0.97 16.93
CA PRO A 316 -23.24 -0.18 17.56
C PRO A 316 -22.10 -0.69 16.68
N ILE A 317 -21.00 -1.11 17.30
CA ILE A 317 -19.79 -1.62 16.59
C ILE A 317 -20.05 -2.94 15.85
N VAL A 318 -21.14 -3.63 16.22
CA VAL A 318 -21.56 -4.91 15.67
C VAL A 318 -23.08 -5.04 15.77
N ARG A 319 -23.72 -5.66 14.78
CA ARG A 319 -25.18 -5.88 14.73
C ARG A 319 -25.52 -7.29 14.29
N SER A 320 -26.67 -7.78 14.75
CA SER A 320 -27.23 -9.02 14.22
C SER A 320 -27.75 -8.81 12.80
N ILE A 321 -27.86 -9.89 12.03
CA ILE A 321 -28.54 -9.87 10.72
C ILE A 321 -29.95 -9.25 10.85
N ASP A 322 -30.72 -9.65 11.87
CA ASP A 322 -32.06 -9.12 12.10
C ASP A 322 -32.06 -7.61 12.41
N SER A 323 -31.04 -7.14 13.14
CA SER A 323 -30.85 -5.71 13.42
C SER A 323 -30.52 -4.92 12.16
N TYR A 324 -29.67 -5.46 11.27
CA TYR A 324 -29.45 -4.87 9.94
C TYR A 324 -30.73 -4.86 9.11
N ALA A 325 -31.48 -5.96 9.08
CA ALA A 325 -32.72 -6.06 8.30
C ALA A 325 -33.78 -5.06 8.80
N ALA A 326 -33.94 -4.93 10.12
CA ALA A 326 -34.83 -3.95 10.72
C ALA A 326 -34.37 -2.52 10.44
N TYR A 327 -33.06 -2.27 10.45
CA TYR A 327 -32.48 -0.97 10.16
C TYR A 327 -32.74 -0.54 8.71
N TYR A 328 -32.30 -1.36 7.74
CA TYR A 328 -32.43 -1.00 6.33
C TYR A 328 -33.90 -0.91 5.88
N LYS A 329 -34.79 -1.73 6.45
CA LYS A 329 -36.22 -1.64 6.17
C LYS A 329 -36.85 -0.31 6.62
N ARG A 330 -36.35 0.30 7.69
CA ARG A 330 -36.96 1.49 8.31
C ARG A 330 -36.25 2.79 7.94
N TRP A 331 -34.94 2.74 7.78
CA TRP A 331 -34.08 3.94 7.81
C TRP A 331 -32.98 3.94 6.75
N ALA A 332 -32.96 3.00 5.79
CA ALA A 332 -31.92 2.98 4.76
C ALA A 332 -31.82 4.33 4.05
N GLY A 333 -30.75 5.07 4.32
CA GLY A 333 -30.40 6.27 3.59
C GLY A 333 -29.84 5.90 2.22
N THR A 334 -30.10 6.71 1.19
CA THR A 334 -29.61 6.46 -0.16
C THR A 334 -28.09 6.27 -0.22
N TRP A 335 -27.35 7.01 0.62
CA TRP A 335 -25.89 6.92 0.69
C TRP A 335 -25.38 5.60 1.30
N GLU A 336 -26.18 4.95 2.17
CA GLU A 336 -25.81 3.67 2.76
C GLU A 336 -25.91 2.55 1.73
N SER A 337 -26.95 2.57 0.88
CA SER A 337 -27.05 1.70 -0.29
C SER A 337 -25.84 1.87 -1.22
N GLN A 338 -25.36 3.11 -1.39
CA GLN A 338 -24.16 3.38 -2.18
C GLN A 338 -22.89 2.78 -1.54
N ALA A 339 -22.72 2.93 -0.22
CA ALA A 339 -21.59 2.34 0.49
C ALA A 339 -21.60 0.79 0.42
N LEU A 340 -22.79 0.17 0.49
CA LEU A 340 -22.98 -1.28 0.39
C LEU A 340 -22.58 -1.87 -0.96
N LEU A 341 -22.52 -1.08 -2.03
CA LEU A 341 -21.94 -1.53 -3.31
C LEU A 341 -20.49 -2.01 -3.16
N ARG A 342 -19.80 -1.55 -2.12
CA ARG A 342 -18.42 -1.94 -1.80
C ARG A 342 -18.33 -3.07 -0.79
N ALA A 343 -19.45 -3.59 -0.30
CA ALA A 343 -19.47 -4.64 0.70
C ALA A 343 -19.04 -5.99 0.11
N ARG A 344 -18.03 -6.60 0.72
CA ARG A 344 -17.53 -7.95 0.40
C ARG A 344 -17.28 -8.71 1.69
N LEU A 345 -17.93 -9.85 1.88
CA LEU A 345 -17.60 -10.69 3.04
C LEU A 345 -16.22 -11.30 2.88
N ILE A 346 -15.46 -11.28 3.97
CA ILE A 346 -14.13 -11.87 4.04
C ILE A 346 -14.04 -12.97 5.10
N SER A 347 -14.98 -13.01 6.05
CA SER A 347 -15.05 -14.06 7.05
C SER A 347 -16.50 -14.38 7.41
N GLY A 348 -16.69 -15.52 8.08
CA GLY A 348 -17.99 -16.02 8.50
C GLY A 348 -18.39 -17.30 7.78
N GLU A 349 -19.23 -18.10 8.41
CA GLU A 349 -19.75 -19.32 7.80
C GLU A 349 -20.67 -19.03 6.61
N GLN A 350 -20.90 -20.04 5.77
CA GLN A 350 -21.81 -19.93 4.63
C GLN A 350 -23.22 -19.48 5.05
N ALA A 351 -23.66 -19.87 6.25
CA ALA A 351 -24.98 -19.55 6.80
C ALA A 351 -25.18 -18.05 7.08
N ILE A 352 -24.16 -17.35 7.58
CA ILE A 352 -24.22 -15.88 7.75
C ILE A 352 -23.97 -15.17 6.43
N SER A 353 -23.08 -15.72 5.60
CA SER A 353 -22.64 -15.09 4.36
C SER A 353 -23.76 -14.96 3.33
N SER A 354 -24.45 -16.06 3.05
CA SER A 354 -25.58 -16.07 2.10
C SER A 354 -26.70 -15.12 2.53
N VAL A 355 -27.13 -15.23 3.79
CA VAL A 355 -28.26 -14.44 4.31
C VAL A 355 -27.94 -12.95 4.35
N PHE A 356 -26.72 -12.56 4.72
CA PHE A 356 -26.35 -11.14 4.75
C PHE A 356 -26.21 -10.55 3.35
N ILE A 357 -25.64 -11.30 2.38
CA ILE A 357 -25.57 -10.87 0.98
C ILE A 357 -26.97 -10.70 0.40
N GLU A 358 -27.85 -11.68 0.58
CA GLU A 358 -29.25 -11.61 0.14
C GLU A 358 -29.99 -10.40 0.74
N LEU A 359 -29.66 -10.05 1.99
CA LEU A 359 -30.20 -8.86 2.63
C LEU A 359 -29.71 -7.57 1.97
N ILE A 360 -28.40 -7.39 1.80
CA ILE A 360 -27.84 -6.12 1.29
C ILE A 360 -28.08 -5.93 -0.21
N ASP A 361 -28.19 -7.01 -0.99
CA ASP A 361 -28.44 -6.97 -2.43
C ASP A 361 -29.80 -6.30 -2.75
N GLN A 362 -30.78 -6.43 -1.86
CA GLN A 362 -32.08 -5.75 -1.97
C GLN A 362 -31.95 -4.22 -1.95
N TYR A 363 -30.89 -3.68 -1.33
CA TYR A 363 -30.69 -2.24 -1.14
C TYR A 363 -29.63 -1.66 -2.06
N ARG A 364 -28.55 -2.40 -2.34
CA ARG A 364 -27.45 -1.93 -3.19
C ARG A 364 -27.70 -2.19 -4.69
N TYR A 365 -28.62 -3.10 -5.04
CA TYR A 365 -29.04 -3.35 -6.42
C TYR A 365 -30.56 -3.22 -6.60
N PRO A 366 -31.14 -2.03 -6.33
CA PRO A 366 -32.57 -1.84 -6.46
C PRO A 366 -33.02 -2.00 -7.92
N GLU A 367 -34.26 -2.48 -8.15
CA GLU A 367 -34.84 -2.56 -9.50
C GLU A 367 -34.92 -1.18 -10.18
N ALA A 368 -35.19 -0.13 -9.40
CA ALA A 368 -35.12 1.25 -9.82
C ALA A 368 -34.75 2.14 -8.64
N ILE A 369 -33.98 3.19 -8.91
CA ILE A 369 -33.67 4.25 -7.94
C ILE A 369 -34.53 5.49 -8.21
N GLU A 370 -35.12 6.05 -7.16
CA GLU A 370 -35.94 7.25 -7.27
C GLU A 370 -35.10 8.50 -7.63
N GLN A 371 -35.69 9.43 -8.38
CA GLN A 371 -34.99 10.67 -8.74
C GLN A 371 -34.58 11.50 -7.52
N ALA A 372 -35.38 11.47 -6.44
CA ALA A 372 -35.04 12.16 -5.18
C ALA A 372 -33.76 11.58 -4.55
N ALA A 373 -33.60 10.26 -4.59
CA ALA A 373 -32.43 9.54 -4.11
C ALA A 373 -31.17 9.89 -4.93
N ILE A 374 -31.28 9.95 -6.28
CA ILE A 374 -30.18 10.43 -7.14
C ILE A 374 -29.77 11.86 -6.77
N VAL A 375 -30.73 12.76 -6.59
CA VAL A 375 -30.46 14.16 -6.19
C VAL A 375 -29.78 14.22 -4.81
N GLU A 376 -30.17 13.36 -3.87
CA GLU A 376 -29.53 13.24 -2.57
C GLU A 376 -28.06 12.80 -2.68
N ILE A 377 -27.77 11.73 -3.44
CA ILE A 377 -26.39 11.28 -3.71
C ILE A 377 -25.56 12.43 -4.28
N ARG A 378 -26.08 13.13 -5.29
CA ARG A 378 -25.40 14.28 -5.92
C ARG A 378 -25.10 15.39 -4.91
N ARG A 379 -26.03 15.68 -4.00
CA ARG A 379 -25.84 16.68 -2.92
C ARG A 379 -24.79 16.24 -1.90
N ILE A 380 -24.79 14.96 -1.51
CA ILE A 380 -23.79 14.42 -0.57
C ILE A 380 -22.41 14.48 -1.21
N LYS A 381 -22.26 14.10 -2.49
CA LYS A 381 -20.98 14.21 -3.21
C LYS A 381 -20.45 15.64 -3.19
N ALA A 382 -21.29 16.61 -3.54
CA ALA A 382 -20.91 18.03 -3.53
C ALA A 382 -20.51 18.52 -2.12
N ARG A 383 -21.19 18.03 -1.08
CA ARG A 383 -20.84 18.35 0.32
C ARG A 383 -19.50 17.74 0.72
N VAL A 384 -19.25 16.48 0.40
CA VAL A 384 -17.99 15.77 0.71
C VAL A 384 -16.79 16.50 0.09
N GLU A 385 -16.92 16.98 -1.16
CA GLU A 385 -15.87 17.75 -1.84
C GLU A 385 -15.50 19.05 -1.11
N VAL A 386 -16.45 19.68 -0.42
CA VAL A 386 -16.25 20.96 0.28
C VAL A 386 -15.84 20.75 1.74
N GLU A 387 -16.47 19.82 2.44
CA GLU A 387 -16.33 19.67 3.90
C GLU A 387 -15.18 18.73 4.30
N ARG A 388 -14.83 17.74 3.47
CA ARG A 388 -13.80 16.74 3.82
C ARG A 388 -12.42 17.05 3.26
N LEU A 389 -12.33 18.05 2.37
CA LEU A 389 -11.04 18.52 1.89
C LEU A 389 -10.31 19.26 3.02
N PRO A 390 -9.05 18.91 3.35
CA PRO A 390 -8.31 19.60 4.40
C PRO A 390 -8.23 21.11 4.15
N GLN A 391 -8.31 21.91 5.22
CA GLN A 391 -8.23 23.36 5.10
C GLN A 391 -6.93 23.78 4.41
N GLY A 392 -7.05 24.55 3.33
CA GLY A 392 -5.91 25.04 2.54
C GLY A 392 -5.34 24.03 1.53
N ALA A 393 -5.88 22.81 1.44
CA ALA A 393 -5.51 21.88 0.38
C ALA A 393 -6.05 22.36 -0.98
N ASP A 394 -5.22 22.28 -2.03
CA ASP A 394 -5.65 22.57 -3.40
C ASP A 394 -6.50 21.39 -3.94
N PRO A 395 -7.79 21.59 -4.27
CA PRO A 395 -8.64 20.54 -4.81
C PRO A 395 -8.11 19.93 -6.11
N LYS A 396 -7.29 20.66 -6.87
CA LYS A 396 -6.69 20.14 -8.12
C LYS A 396 -5.57 19.13 -7.84
N ARG A 397 -4.94 19.21 -6.67
CA ARG A 397 -3.82 18.33 -6.27
C ARG A 397 -4.22 17.20 -5.35
N HIS A 398 -5.48 17.17 -4.91
CA HIS A 398 -5.94 16.15 -3.98
C HIS A 398 -6.27 14.83 -4.71
N LEU A 399 -5.52 13.78 -4.38
CA LEU A 399 -5.50 12.48 -5.06
C LEU A 399 -6.77 11.66 -4.81
N LYS A 400 -7.41 11.84 -3.64
CA LYS A 400 -8.63 11.11 -3.25
C LYS A 400 -9.93 11.90 -3.54
N LEU A 401 -10.08 13.03 -2.86
CA LEU A 401 -11.28 13.90 -2.88
C LEU A 401 -11.20 15.05 -3.89
N GLY A 402 -10.12 15.14 -4.66
CA GLY A 402 -9.95 16.22 -5.63
C GLY A 402 -10.83 16.04 -6.86
N ARG A 403 -10.88 17.09 -7.68
CA ARG A 403 -11.72 17.10 -8.88
C ARG A 403 -11.22 16.10 -9.89
N GLY A 404 -12.09 15.18 -10.31
CA GLY A 404 -11.81 14.15 -11.30
C GLY A 404 -10.78 13.11 -10.87
N SER A 405 -10.47 13.02 -9.57
CA SER A 405 -9.61 11.96 -9.02
C SER A 405 -10.43 10.79 -8.49
N ILE A 406 -9.86 9.97 -7.61
CA ILE A 406 -10.39 8.67 -7.17
C ILE A 406 -11.89 8.73 -6.83
N SER A 407 -12.29 9.65 -5.96
CA SER A 407 -13.66 9.71 -5.44
C SER A 407 -14.69 10.05 -6.52
N ASP A 408 -14.34 10.85 -7.54
CA ASP A 408 -15.29 11.16 -8.62
C ASP A 408 -15.62 9.89 -9.41
N VAL A 409 -14.60 9.10 -9.75
CA VAL A 409 -14.78 7.85 -10.50
C VAL A 409 -15.54 6.82 -9.68
N GLU A 410 -15.17 6.62 -8.41
CA GLU A 410 -15.85 5.69 -7.49
C GLU A 410 -17.35 6.04 -7.35
N TRP A 411 -17.68 7.31 -7.14
CA TRP A 411 -19.07 7.76 -6.98
C TRP A 411 -19.89 7.61 -8.26
N LEU A 412 -19.30 7.88 -9.42
CA LEU A 412 -19.97 7.72 -10.71
C LEU A 412 -20.28 6.25 -10.98
N VAL A 413 -19.29 5.38 -10.82
CA VAL A 413 -19.47 3.92 -10.99
C VAL A 413 -20.55 3.43 -10.05
N GLN A 414 -20.51 3.82 -8.76
CA GLN A 414 -21.52 3.41 -7.79
C GLN A 414 -22.92 3.93 -8.12
N LEU A 415 -23.06 5.18 -8.59
CA LEU A 415 -24.36 5.70 -9.03
C LEU A 415 -24.90 4.89 -10.21
N PHE A 416 -24.05 4.50 -11.16
CA PHE A 416 -24.45 3.66 -12.29
C PHE A 416 -24.83 2.25 -11.85
N GLN A 417 -24.17 1.68 -10.83
CA GLN A 417 -24.58 0.41 -10.24
C GLN A 417 -25.97 0.51 -9.61
N LEU A 418 -26.23 1.55 -8.81
CA LEU A 418 -27.57 1.78 -8.23
C LEU A 418 -28.66 1.91 -9.29
N LYS A 419 -28.34 2.50 -10.45
CA LYS A 419 -29.30 2.70 -11.55
C LYS A 419 -29.53 1.45 -12.39
N TYR A 420 -28.52 0.62 -12.60
CA TYR A 420 -28.52 -0.34 -13.70
C TYR A 420 -28.12 -1.76 -13.30
N ALA A 421 -27.59 -2.01 -12.10
CA ALA A 421 -27.03 -3.31 -11.74
C ALA A 421 -28.09 -4.40 -11.59
N SER A 422 -29.33 -4.05 -11.20
CA SER A 422 -30.44 -5.01 -11.16
C SER A 422 -30.71 -5.62 -12.55
N ALA A 423 -30.71 -4.79 -13.60
CA ALA A 423 -30.88 -5.25 -14.99
C ALA A 423 -29.58 -5.75 -15.64
N ASN A 424 -28.42 -5.47 -15.04
CA ASN A 424 -27.09 -5.80 -15.59
C ASN A 424 -26.23 -6.49 -14.52
N PRO A 425 -26.37 -7.81 -14.30
CA PRO A 425 -25.62 -8.52 -13.26
C PRO A 425 -24.09 -8.43 -13.39
N LEU A 426 -23.55 -8.17 -14.59
CA LEU A 426 -22.11 -8.04 -14.82
C LEU A 426 -21.49 -6.83 -14.10
N ILE A 427 -22.28 -5.81 -13.74
CA ILE A 427 -21.80 -4.68 -12.93
C ILE A 427 -22.09 -4.85 -11.43
N GLN A 428 -22.60 -6.01 -10.99
CA GLN A 428 -22.77 -6.35 -9.57
C GLN A 428 -21.44 -6.84 -8.97
N THR A 429 -20.43 -5.98 -9.00
CA THR A 429 -19.11 -6.24 -8.44
C THR A 429 -18.73 -5.11 -7.48
N PRO A 430 -18.05 -5.41 -6.35
CA PRO A 430 -17.57 -4.35 -5.49
C PRO A 430 -16.37 -3.59 -6.08
N HIS A 431 -15.81 -4.00 -7.23
CA HIS A 431 -14.57 -3.45 -7.78
C HIS A 431 -14.86 -2.34 -8.80
N THR A 432 -14.17 -1.20 -8.71
CA THR A 432 -14.43 0.03 -9.49
C THR A 432 -14.14 -0.17 -10.97
N LEU A 433 -12.91 -0.58 -11.31
CA LEU A 433 -12.49 -0.70 -12.70
C LEU A 433 -13.20 -1.84 -13.44
N PRO A 434 -13.37 -3.04 -12.86
CA PRO A 434 -14.20 -4.08 -13.48
C PRO A 434 -15.64 -3.62 -13.71
N ALA A 435 -16.28 -2.91 -12.77
CA ALA A 435 -17.60 -2.35 -13.00
C ALA A 435 -17.62 -1.32 -14.15
N LEU A 436 -16.63 -0.42 -14.20
CA LEU A 436 -16.49 0.57 -15.28
C LEU A 436 -16.31 -0.08 -16.66
N GLU A 437 -15.48 -1.13 -16.75
CA GLU A 437 -15.26 -1.89 -17.98
C GLU A 437 -16.54 -2.62 -18.44
N GLN A 438 -17.31 -3.17 -17.51
CA GLN A 438 -18.60 -3.79 -17.84
C GLN A 438 -19.66 -2.75 -18.22
N MET A 439 -19.66 -1.56 -17.59
CA MET A 439 -20.51 -0.43 -18.00
C MET A 439 -20.20 0.04 -19.42
N GLU A 440 -18.93 0.00 -19.81
CA GLU A 440 -18.51 0.27 -21.18
C GLU A 440 -19.02 -0.82 -22.14
N ALA A 441 -18.78 -2.09 -21.80
CA ALA A 441 -19.13 -3.23 -22.64
C ALA A 441 -20.64 -3.33 -22.92
N CYS A 442 -21.49 -2.97 -21.96
CA CYS A 442 -22.95 -2.93 -22.15
C CYS A 442 -23.48 -1.57 -22.65
N GLY A 443 -22.60 -0.62 -22.98
CA GLY A 443 -22.97 0.66 -23.60
C GLY A 443 -23.59 1.69 -22.66
N LEU A 444 -23.51 1.49 -21.33
CA LEU A 444 -23.94 2.48 -20.33
C LEU A 444 -23.02 3.70 -20.32
N ILE A 445 -21.72 3.47 -20.56
CA ILE A 445 -20.70 4.51 -20.69
C ILE A 445 -20.00 4.30 -22.03
N ASN A 446 -19.73 5.35 -22.79
CA ASN A 446 -18.99 5.20 -24.04
C ASN A 446 -17.49 4.93 -23.78
N ASN A 447 -16.82 4.26 -24.72
CA ASN A 447 -15.40 3.90 -24.62
C ASN A 447 -14.47 5.09 -24.32
N SER A 448 -14.71 6.26 -24.94
CA SER A 448 -13.87 7.44 -24.70
C SER A 448 -13.96 7.95 -23.26
N ASP A 449 -15.16 7.99 -22.69
CA ASP A 449 -15.42 8.43 -21.32
C ASP A 449 -14.85 7.41 -20.32
N ALA A 450 -15.08 6.10 -20.56
CA ALA A 450 -14.56 5.03 -19.73
C ALA A 450 -13.01 5.05 -19.65
N ARG A 451 -12.34 5.24 -20.80
CA ARG A 451 -10.87 5.36 -20.84
C ARG A 451 -10.35 6.55 -20.05
N VAL A 452 -11.01 7.70 -20.13
CA VAL A 452 -10.64 8.91 -19.39
C VAL A 452 -10.81 8.72 -17.88
N LEU A 453 -11.89 8.08 -17.45
CA LEU A 453 -12.16 7.77 -16.04
C LEU A 453 -11.13 6.75 -15.50
N LYS A 454 -10.84 5.69 -16.27
CA LYS A 454 -9.82 4.69 -15.91
C LYS A 454 -8.44 5.32 -15.76
N GLU A 455 -8.01 6.15 -16.72
CA GLU A 455 -6.72 6.85 -16.66
C GLU A 455 -6.60 7.71 -15.39
N ALA A 456 -7.64 8.51 -15.09
CA ALA A 456 -7.65 9.37 -13.92
C ALA A 456 -7.60 8.55 -12.61
N TRP A 457 -8.41 7.50 -12.49
CA TRP A 457 -8.46 6.66 -11.29
C TRP A 457 -7.14 5.90 -11.06
N VAL A 458 -6.57 5.30 -12.11
CA VAL A 458 -5.30 4.55 -12.04
C VAL A 458 -4.16 5.49 -11.65
N LEU A 459 -4.03 6.64 -12.32
CA LEU A 459 -2.94 7.57 -12.03
C LEU A 459 -3.07 8.18 -10.63
N SER A 460 -4.26 8.57 -10.20
CA SER A 460 -4.48 9.08 -8.84
C SER A 460 -4.19 8.01 -7.77
N SER A 461 -4.63 6.76 -7.98
CA SER A 461 -4.37 5.65 -7.05
C SER A 461 -2.88 5.27 -6.99
N SER A 462 -2.21 5.24 -8.15
CA SER A 462 -0.77 4.95 -8.24
C SER A 462 0.07 6.03 -7.55
N ILE A 463 -0.20 7.31 -7.82
CA ILE A 463 0.50 8.43 -7.16
C ILE A 463 0.27 8.39 -5.64
N ARG A 464 -0.96 8.13 -5.19
CA ARG A 464 -1.29 8.06 -3.75
C ARG A 464 -0.52 6.94 -3.05
N SER A 465 -0.54 5.73 -3.63
CA SER A 465 0.20 4.58 -3.09
C SER A 465 1.71 4.83 -3.08
N ASN A 466 2.26 5.34 -4.19
CA ASN A 466 3.68 5.62 -4.32
C ASN A 466 4.15 6.81 -3.47
N ALA A 467 3.28 7.76 -3.15
CA ALA A 467 3.58 8.82 -2.20
C ALA A 467 3.82 8.26 -0.78
N MET A 468 2.99 7.32 -0.34
CA MET A 468 3.23 6.60 0.92
C MET A 468 4.53 5.78 0.86
N LEU A 469 4.78 5.08 -0.25
CA LEU A 469 5.99 4.29 -0.46
C LEU A 469 7.27 5.14 -0.40
N TYR A 470 7.25 6.32 -1.03
CA TYR A 470 8.37 7.26 -1.07
C TYR A 470 8.56 7.98 0.27
N LEU A 471 7.49 8.55 0.85
CA LEU A 471 7.58 9.43 2.02
C LEU A 471 7.55 8.68 3.35
N ASN A 472 7.03 7.45 3.37
CA ASN A 472 6.62 6.72 4.57
C ASN A 472 5.64 7.53 5.44
N LYS A 473 4.73 8.25 4.79
CA LYS A 473 3.72 9.08 5.45
C LYS A 473 2.44 9.12 4.61
N ARG A 474 1.29 8.95 5.27
CA ARG A 474 -0.02 9.09 4.63
C ARG A 474 -0.17 10.49 4.05
N THR A 475 -0.48 10.58 2.76
CA THR A 475 -0.81 11.84 2.08
C THR A 475 -1.80 11.57 0.97
N ASP A 476 -2.85 12.41 0.91
CA ASP A 476 -3.80 12.43 -0.19
C ASP A 476 -3.57 13.64 -1.11
N VAL A 477 -2.43 14.31 -1.03
CA VAL A 477 -2.12 15.50 -1.83
C VAL A 477 -0.84 15.26 -2.62
N LEU A 478 -0.89 15.56 -3.92
CA LEU A 478 0.28 15.61 -4.79
C LEU A 478 1.26 16.69 -4.27
N PRO A 479 2.48 16.32 -3.83
CA PRO A 479 3.41 17.27 -3.23
C PRO A 479 3.72 18.47 -4.12
N LEU A 480 4.04 19.61 -3.51
CA LEU A 480 4.62 20.78 -4.19
C LEU A 480 6.15 20.72 -4.23
N ASP A 481 6.75 20.02 -3.26
CA ASP A 481 8.19 19.84 -3.19
C ASP A 481 8.69 19.06 -4.41
N ARG A 482 9.66 19.63 -5.13
CA ARG A 482 10.15 19.05 -6.39
C ARG A 482 10.92 17.76 -6.19
N GLN A 483 11.63 17.60 -5.07
CA GLN A 483 12.35 16.36 -4.77
C GLN A 483 11.37 15.23 -4.45
N GLN A 484 10.31 15.52 -3.70
CA GLN A 484 9.23 14.55 -3.44
C GLN A 484 8.49 14.15 -4.72
N LEU A 485 8.17 15.12 -5.58
CA LEU A 485 7.58 14.84 -6.89
C LEU A 485 8.48 13.97 -7.77
N GLU A 486 9.79 14.23 -7.77
CA GLU A 486 10.76 13.41 -8.50
C GLU A 486 10.75 11.97 -7.97
N GLY A 487 10.82 11.80 -6.65
CA GLY A 487 10.67 10.50 -5.98
C GLY A 487 9.45 9.71 -6.45
N ILE A 488 8.29 10.34 -6.38
CA ILE A 488 7.01 9.73 -6.76
C ILE A 488 6.96 9.46 -8.27
N ALA A 489 7.50 10.36 -9.10
CA ALA A 489 7.56 10.18 -10.55
C ALA A 489 8.39 8.94 -10.92
N ARG A 490 9.54 8.76 -10.27
CA ARG A 490 10.41 7.59 -10.49
C ARG A 490 9.70 6.28 -10.13
N LEU A 491 8.96 6.24 -9.02
CA LEU A 491 8.13 5.09 -8.64
C LEU A 491 6.93 4.86 -9.59
N ASN A 492 6.45 5.89 -10.27
CA ASN A 492 5.42 5.77 -11.32
C ASN A 492 6.01 5.45 -12.71
N GLY A 493 7.29 5.04 -12.79
CA GLY A 493 7.94 4.64 -14.03
C GLY A 493 8.45 5.79 -14.90
N TYR A 494 8.40 7.04 -14.42
CA TYR A 494 8.94 8.17 -15.17
C TYR A 494 10.48 8.17 -15.17
N PRO A 495 11.13 8.65 -16.24
CA PRO A 495 12.58 8.80 -16.27
C PRO A 495 13.06 9.85 -15.24
N ARG A 496 14.37 9.89 -15.01
CA ARG A 496 15.00 10.95 -14.19
C ARG A 496 14.66 12.33 -14.75
N GLY A 497 14.26 13.25 -13.88
CA GLY A 497 13.72 14.56 -14.22
C GLY A 497 12.22 14.55 -14.58
N GLY A 498 11.53 13.44 -14.32
CA GLY A 498 10.13 13.20 -14.68
C GLY A 498 9.10 13.93 -13.80
N ALA A 499 9.53 14.61 -12.73
CA ALA A 499 8.64 15.31 -11.80
C ALA A 499 7.61 16.24 -12.49
N SER A 500 8.05 17.00 -13.50
CA SER A 500 7.16 17.94 -14.22
C SER A 500 6.17 17.21 -15.12
N SER A 501 6.60 16.12 -15.76
CA SER A 501 5.73 15.29 -16.60
C SER A 501 4.63 14.63 -15.77
N LEU A 502 4.97 14.00 -14.64
CA LEU A 502 3.99 13.40 -13.73
C LEU A 502 2.93 14.42 -13.30
N GLU A 503 3.37 15.61 -12.90
CA GLU A 503 2.48 16.68 -12.47
C GLU A 503 1.53 17.13 -13.60
N GLN A 504 2.06 17.32 -14.81
CA GLN A 504 1.26 17.70 -15.97
C GLN A 504 0.25 16.61 -16.35
N ASP A 505 0.68 15.35 -16.40
CA ASP A 505 -0.15 14.21 -16.75
C ASP A 505 -1.27 14.02 -15.73
N TYR A 506 -0.97 14.12 -14.43
CA TYR A 506 -1.96 14.07 -13.37
C TYR A 506 -3.00 15.20 -13.50
N LEU A 507 -2.56 16.45 -13.68
CA LEU A 507 -3.46 17.60 -13.81
C LEU A 507 -4.25 17.60 -15.13
N ALA A 508 -3.77 16.94 -16.17
CA ALA A 508 -4.48 16.74 -17.42
C ALA A 508 -5.53 15.62 -17.29
N ALA A 509 -5.13 14.46 -16.77
CA ALA A 509 -6.00 13.31 -16.58
C ALA A 509 -7.19 13.64 -15.67
N THR A 510 -6.95 14.23 -14.49
CA THR A 510 -8.01 14.62 -13.55
C THR A 510 -8.93 15.71 -14.09
N ARG A 511 -8.43 16.64 -14.90
CA ARG A 511 -9.29 17.65 -15.57
C ARG A 511 -10.22 17.02 -16.60
N ARG A 512 -9.71 16.08 -17.41
CA ARG A 512 -10.55 15.32 -18.37
C ARG A 512 -11.54 14.43 -17.61
N GLY A 513 -11.07 13.74 -16.56
CA GLY A 513 -11.88 12.94 -15.66
C GLY A 513 -13.02 13.74 -15.05
N ARG A 514 -12.76 14.97 -14.59
CA ARG A 514 -13.78 15.87 -14.05
C ARG A 514 -14.84 16.24 -15.09
N ALA A 515 -14.43 16.56 -16.31
CA ALA A 515 -15.38 16.92 -17.37
C ALA A 515 -16.32 15.75 -17.70
N VAL A 516 -15.79 14.53 -17.77
CA VAL A 516 -16.59 13.31 -17.97
C VAL A 516 -17.48 13.04 -16.76
N PHE A 517 -16.96 13.17 -15.55
CA PHE A 517 -17.72 13.03 -14.32
C PHE A 517 -18.90 14.00 -14.29
N GLU A 518 -18.69 15.29 -14.55
CA GLU A 518 -19.77 16.27 -14.53
C GLU A 518 -20.87 15.95 -15.54
N LYS A 519 -20.47 15.60 -16.77
CA LYS A 519 -21.37 15.17 -17.84
C LYS A 519 -22.20 13.93 -17.49
N LEU A 520 -21.61 12.91 -16.86
CA LEU A 520 -22.31 11.64 -16.60
C LEU A 520 -23.00 11.60 -15.23
N PHE A 521 -22.50 12.38 -14.28
CA PHE A 521 -22.95 12.35 -12.91
C PHE A 521 -24.02 13.39 -12.62
N PHE A 522 -24.01 14.58 -13.25
CA PHE A 522 -24.96 15.66 -12.98
C PHE A 522 -25.99 15.90 -14.08
N ASP A 523 -25.61 15.74 -15.34
CA ASP A 523 -26.58 15.72 -16.45
C ASP A 523 -27.39 14.41 -16.44
#